data_AF-C6HI63-F1
#
_entry.id   AF-C6HI63-F1
#
_cell.length_a   1.000
_cell.length_b   1.000
_cell.length_c   1.000
_cell.angle_alpha   90.00
_cell.angle_beta   90.00
_cell.angle_gamma   90.00
#
_symmetry.space_group_name_H-M   'P 1'
#
loop_
_entity.id
_entity.type
_entity.pdbx_description
1 polymer ?
#
loop_
_entity_poly.entity_id
_entity_poly.type
_entity_poly.pdbx_seq_one_letter_code
_entity_poly.pdbx_strand_id
1 'polypeptide(L)'
;MRKGYLIFIVVNFFIVAFLVRSVFTLLTLLIEDASADAIRRSDLPSPNSSLIETRPQLIPKIIHQTYKNESIPAMWLGAQQSCIKLHADYEYKLWTDTKSRDFIAKEYPWFLETFDNYPHNIQRADAIRYFVLAHYGGTYIDLDDGCNRRLDPLLSYGAWRIIRTGRYRTSP
;
A
#
# COMPACT_ATOMS: atom_id res chain seq x y z
N MET A 1 34.96 7.64 -43.96
CA MET A 1 33.69 8.20 -43.45
C MET A 1 33.91 9.65 -43.04
N ARG A 2 33.04 10.60 -43.43
CA ARG A 2 33.22 12.03 -43.12
C ARG A 2 33.07 12.24 -41.60
N LYS A 3 34.03 12.93 -40.95
CA LYS A 3 34.08 13.15 -39.48
C LYS A 3 32.74 13.61 -38.87
N GLY A 4 31.97 14.42 -39.60
CA GLY A 4 30.64 14.87 -39.16
C GLY A 4 29.62 13.74 -38.97
N TYR A 5 29.68 12.68 -39.78
CA TYR A 5 28.81 11.50 -39.62
C TYR A 5 29.13 10.73 -38.34
N LEU A 6 30.42 10.59 -38.01
CA LEU A 6 30.86 9.95 -36.77
C LEU A 6 30.36 10.73 -35.55
N ILE A 7 30.52 12.06 -35.55
CA ILE A 7 30.05 12.94 -34.47
C ILE A 7 28.53 12.82 -34.30
N PHE A 8 27.77 12.86 -35.40
CA PHE A 8 26.31 12.71 -35.37
C PHE A 8 25.87 11.39 -34.72
N ILE A 9 26.51 10.26 -35.09
CA ILE A 9 26.21 8.95 -34.48
C ILE A 9 26.51 8.98 -32.98
N VAL A 10 27.68 9.47 -32.58
CA VAL A 10 28.11 9.49 -31.17
C VAL A 10 27.13 10.32 -30.33
N VAL A 11 26.74 11.50 -30.82
CA VAL A 11 25.77 12.36 -30.11
C VAL A 11 24.41 11.66 -29.98
N ASN A 12 23.88 11.06 -31.05
CA ASN A 12 22.60 10.35 -30.98
C ASN A 12 22.66 9.14 -30.06
N PHE A 13 23.78 8.40 -30.03
CA PHE A 13 23.97 7.29 -29.12
C PHE A 13 23.87 7.76 -27.66
N PHE A 14 24.54 8.85 -27.29
CA PHE A 14 24.45 9.38 -25.92
C PHE A 14 23.05 9.89 -25.57
N ILE A 15 22.34 10.51 -26.51
CA ILE A 15 20.95 10.94 -26.31
C ILE A 15 20.06 9.72 -26.04
N VAL A 16 20.13 8.70 -26.89
CA VAL A 16 19.33 7.47 -26.74
C VAL A 16 19.69 6.74 -25.44
N ALA A 17 20.98 6.62 -25.12
CA ALA A 17 21.42 6.01 -23.87
C ALA A 17 20.92 6.78 -22.63
N PHE A 18 20.91 8.12 -22.69
CA PHE A 18 20.35 8.96 -21.63
C PHE A 18 18.84 8.77 -21.50
N LEU A 19 18.09 8.75 -22.60
CA LEU A 19 16.65 8.53 -22.58
C LEU A 19 16.31 7.15 -22.02
N VAL A 20 16.96 6.09 -22.52
CA VAL A 20 16.78 4.71 -22.03
C VAL A 20 17.13 4.63 -20.54
N ARG A 21 18.24 5.24 -20.11
CA ARG A 21 18.60 5.31 -18.70
C ARG A 21 17.56 6.05 -17.85
N SER A 22 16.96 7.11 -18.39
CA SER A 22 15.97 7.94 -17.68
C SER A 22 14.64 7.23 -17.48
N VAL A 23 14.26 6.34 -18.39
CA VAL A 23 13.03 5.54 -18.29
C VAL A 23 13.29 4.08 -17.94
N PHE A 24 14.52 3.71 -17.58
CA PHE A 24 14.94 2.32 -17.41
C PHE A 24 14.04 1.57 -16.42
N THR A 25 13.66 2.21 -15.30
CA THR A 25 12.74 1.60 -14.32
C THR A 25 11.38 1.26 -14.94
N LEU A 26 10.80 2.15 -15.74
CA LEU A 26 9.53 1.88 -16.43
C LEU A 26 9.67 0.74 -17.43
N LEU A 27 10.79 0.68 -18.15
CA LEU A 27 11.08 -0.42 -19.07
C LEU A 27 11.22 -1.76 -18.33
N THR A 28 11.86 -1.77 -17.16
CA THR A 28 11.97 -2.98 -16.35
C THR A 28 10.61 -3.44 -15.81
N LEU A 29 9.70 -2.52 -15.50
CA LEU A 29 8.34 -2.85 -15.04
C LEU A 29 7.51 -3.57 -16.12
N LEU A 30 7.88 -3.52 -17.40
CA LEU A 30 7.20 -4.28 -18.46
C LEU A 30 7.45 -5.79 -18.37
N ILE A 31 8.51 -6.21 -17.69
CA ILE A 31 8.95 -7.62 -17.61
C ILE A 31 8.94 -8.13 -16.17
N GLU A 32 8.93 -7.24 -15.19
CA GLU A 32 8.79 -7.58 -13.78
C GLU A 32 7.44 -8.27 -13.50
N ASP A 33 7.47 -9.51 -13.01
CA ASP A 33 6.28 -10.30 -12.69
C ASP A 33 5.97 -10.38 -11.18
N ALA A 34 6.79 -9.73 -10.35
CA ALA A 34 6.71 -9.71 -8.89
C ALA A 34 6.69 -11.10 -8.22
N SER A 35 7.08 -12.16 -8.94
CA SER A 35 7.00 -13.55 -8.45
C SER A 35 7.98 -13.83 -7.32
N ALA A 36 9.12 -13.13 -7.29
CA ALA A 36 10.12 -13.19 -6.22
C ALA A 36 9.58 -12.65 -4.89
N ASP A 37 8.62 -11.74 -4.96
CA ASP A 37 7.99 -11.07 -3.84
C ASP A 37 6.56 -11.59 -3.58
N ALA A 38 6.15 -12.71 -4.18
CA ALA A 38 4.84 -13.28 -3.93
C ALA A 38 4.80 -14.03 -2.59
N ILE A 39 3.82 -13.74 -1.73
CA ILE A 39 3.51 -14.59 -0.57
C ILE A 39 2.68 -15.77 -1.06
N ARG A 40 3.23 -16.98 -1.00
CA ARG A 40 2.51 -18.19 -1.42
C ARG A 40 1.68 -18.73 -0.27
N ARG A 41 0.63 -19.49 -0.61
CA ARG A 41 -0.20 -20.19 0.40
C ARG A 41 0.63 -21.13 1.28
N SER A 42 1.71 -21.70 0.75
CA SER A 42 2.65 -22.55 1.50
C SER A 42 3.47 -21.80 2.55
N ASP A 43 3.66 -20.49 2.37
CA ASP A 43 4.50 -19.67 3.25
C ASP A 43 3.70 -19.18 4.47
N LEU A 44 2.38 -19.17 4.32
CA LEU A 44 1.45 -18.83 5.37
C LEU A 44 1.29 -20.02 6.33
N PRO A 45 1.48 -19.82 7.65
CA PRO A 45 1.15 -20.84 8.64
C PRO A 45 -0.29 -21.33 8.47
N SER A 46 -0.62 -22.54 8.94
CA SER A 46 -2.01 -22.99 9.04
C SER A 46 -2.77 -22.23 10.15
N PRO A 47 -4.11 -22.22 10.15
CA PRO A 47 -4.87 -21.75 11.31
C PRO A 47 -4.42 -22.48 12.57
N ASN A 48 -4.28 -21.76 13.69
CA ASN A 48 -3.81 -22.26 14.99
C ASN A 48 -2.36 -22.79 15.03
N SER A 49 -1.54 -22.47 14.03
CA SER A 49 -0.12 -22.78 14.08
C SER A 49 0.61 -21.88 15.08
N SER A 50 1.44 -22.48 15.94
CA SER A 50 2.34 -21.74 16.85
C SER A 50 3.37 -20.88 16.12
N LEU A 51 3.59 -21.11 14.81
CA LEU A 51 4.51 -20.30 14.01
C LEU A 51 4.14 -18.82 13.97
N ILE A 52 2.85 -18.49 14.12
CA ILE A 52 2.37 -17.11 14.17
C ILE A 52 3.00 -16.35 15.34
N GLU A 53 3.10 -17.00 16.51
CA GLU A 53 3.65 -16.39 17.73
C GLU A 53 5.18 -16.28 17.69
N THR A 54 5.84 -17.14 16.93
CA THR A 54 7.31 -17.16 16.83
C THR A 54 7.89 -16.15 15.85
N ARG A 55 7.10 -15.66 14.89
CA ARG A 55 7.57 -14.69 13.88
C ARG A 55 7.47 -13.26 14.41
N PRO A 56 8.45 -12.37 14.10
CA PRO A 56 8.33 -10.97 14.45
C PRO A 56 7.10 -10.37 13.78
N GLN A 57 6.26 -9.70 14.57
CA GLN A 57 5.06 -9.01 14.08
C GLN A 57 5.46 -7.56 13.77
N LEU A 58 5.60 -7.23 12.49
CA LEU A 58 6.06 -5.92 12.03
C LEU A 58 4.91 -4.93 11.87
N ILE A 59 3.72 -5.43 11.55
CA ILE A 59 2.53 -4.62 11.33
C ILE A 59 1.69 -4.54 12.61
N PRO A 60 1.38 -3.33 13.11
CA PRO A 60 0.50 -3.14 14.26
C PRO A 60 -0.87 -3.80 14.08
N LYS A 61 -1.47 -4.27 15.18
CA LYS A 61 -2.82 -4.86 15.20
C LYS A 61 -3.90 -3.78 15.17
N ILE A 62 -3.98 -3.07 14.04
CA ILE A 62 -4.97 -2.03 13.79
C ILE A 62 -5.65 -2.33 12.45
N ILE A 63 -6.98 -2.34 12.42
CA ILE A 63 -7.77 -2.41 11.19
C ILE A 63 -8.33 -1.03 10.90
N HIS A 64 -8.05 -0.53 9.70
CA HIS A 64 -8.60 0.71 9.16
C HIS A 64 -9.61 0.39 8.07
N GLN A 65 -10.80 1.00 8.16
CA GLN A 65 -11.77 1.03 7.07
C GLN A 65 -12.29 2.44 6.92
N THR A 66 -12.71 2.82 5.72
CA THR A 66 -13.31 4.14 5.46
C THR A 66 -14.76 4.01 5.08
N TYR A 67 -15.57 4.95 5.55
CA TYR A 67 -16.91 5.16 5.02
C TYR A 67 -17.29 6.63 5.12
N LYS A 68 -18.35 7.07 4.44
CA LYS A 68 -18.79 8.48 4.53
C LYS A 68 -19.10 8.90 5.98
N ASN A 69 -19.73 8.02 6.76
CA ASN A 69 -20.18 8.26 8.13
C ASN A 69 -20.27 6.95 8.93
N GLU A 70 -20.92 6.96 10.10
CA GLU A 70 -21.04 5.75 10.95
C GLU A 70 -22.26 4.88 10.59
N SER A 71 -23.13 5.33 9.68
CA SER A 71 -24.32 4.60 9.25
C SER A 71 -24.02 3.66 8.09
N ILE A 72 -23.34 2.56 8.39
CA ILE A 72 -22.94 1.55 7.41
C ILE A 72 -24.16 0.84 6.81
N PRO A 73 -24.28 0.73 5.47
CA PRO A 73 -25.33 -0.02 4.79
C PRO A 73 -25.40 -1.49 5.22
N ALA A 74 -26.61 -2.03 5.32
CA ALA A 74 -26.84 -3.41 5.77
C ALA A 74 -26.07 -4.46 4.97
N MET A 75 -25.89 -4.24 3.66
CA MET A 75 -25.14 -5.15 2.80
C MET A 75 -23.64 -5.26 3.14
N TRP A 76 -23.05 -4.24 3.79
CA TRP A 76 -21.64 -4.22 4.17
C TRP A 76 -21.40 -4.50 5.66
N LEU A 77 -22.44 -4.46 6.49
CA LEU A 77 -22.34 -4.81 7.91
C LEU A 77 -21.80 -6.23 8.10
N GLY A 78 -22.21 -7.19 7.26
CA GLY A 78 -21.69 -8.57 7.34
C GLY A 78 -20.17 -8.64 7.15
N ALA A 79 -19.67 -7.97 6.11
CA ALA A 79 -18.24 -7.90 5.80
C ALA A 79 -17.46 -7.22 6.94
N GLN A 80 -17.84 -6.00 7.31
CA GLN A 80 -17.25 -5.24 8.42
C GLN A 80 -17.19 -6.06 9.72
N GLN A 81 -18.33 -6.63 10.14
CA GLN A 81 -18.44 -7.36 11.40
C GLN A 81 -17.63 -8.66 11.38
N SER A 82 -17.48 -9.31 10.22
CA SER A 82 -16.62 -10.50 10.12
C SER A 82 -15.16 -10.17 10.48
N CYS A 83 -14.65 -9.01 10.04
CA CYS A 83 -13.32 -8.54 10.40
C CYS A 83 -13.21 -8.17 11.87
N ILE A 84 -14.15 -7.37 12.41
CA ILE A 84 -14.12 -6.95 13.82
C ILE A 84 -14.19 -8.16 14.76
N LYS A 85 -15.13 -9.08 14.53
CA LYS A 85 -15.34 -10.25 15.41
C LYS A 85 -14.15 -11.21 15.40
N LEU A 86 -13.53 -11.42 14.25
CA LEU A 86 -12.39 -12.33 14.10
C LEU A 86 -11.10 -11.76 14.72
N HIS A 87 -11.05 -10.44 14.91
CA HIS A 87 -9.89 -9.68 15.39
C HIS A 87 -10.25 -8.88 16.64
N ALA A 88 -10.86 -9.52 17.64
CA ALA A 88 -11.26 -8.86 18.90
C ALA A 88 -10.09 -8.23 19.69
N ASP A 89 -8.85 -8.67 19.41
CA ASP A 89 -7.61 -8.13 19.95
C ASP A 89 -6.99 -6.99 19.12
N TYR A 90 -7.61 -6.61 18.00
CA TYR A 90 -7.15 -5.50 17.16
C TYR A 90 -7.89 -4.21 17.52
N GLU A 91 -7.21 -3.08 17.40
CA GLU A 91 -7.88 -1.78 17.38
C GLU A 91 -8.64 -1.64 16.06
N TYR A 92 -9.92 -1.25 16.13
CA TYR A 92 -10.72 -0.95 14.96
C TYR A 92 -10.92 0.56 14.80
N LYS A 93 -10.51 1.11 13.65
CA LYS A 93 -10.71 2.52 13.31
C LYS A 93 -11.56 2.65 12.04
N LEU A 94 -12.78 3.17 12.20
CA LEU A 94 -13.61 3.64 11.09
C LEU A 94 -13.34 5.12 10.81
N TRP A 95 -12.78 5.39 9.64
CA TRP A 95 -12.49 6.74 9.14
C TRP A 95 -13.70 7.28 8.38
N THR A 96 -14.42 8.19 9.01
CA THR A 96 -15.51 8.95 8.36
C THR A 96 -14.97 10.10 7.52
N ASP A 97 -15.79 10.71 6.66
CA ASP A 97 -15.38 11.91 5.91
C ASP A 97 -14.86 13.00 6.86
N THR A 98 -15.58 13.24 7.96
CA THR A 98 -15.19 14.19 9.00
C THR A 98 -13.91 13.78 9.72
N LYS A 99 -13.83 12.54 10.24
CA LYS A 99 -12.63 12.07 10.96
C LYS A 99 -11.38 12.09 10.08
N SER A 100 -11.53 11.76 8.79
CA SER A 100 -10.45 11.79 7.81
C SER A 100 -9.96 13.21 7.59
N ARG A 101 -10.88 14.16 7.36
CA ARG A 101 -10.52 15.57 7.18
C ARG A 101 -9.85 16.17 8.42
N ASP A 102 -10.41 15.91 9.60
CA ASP A 102 -9.86 16.41 10.87
C ASP A 102 -8.46 15.86 11.14
N PHE A 103 -8.23 14.59 10.83
CA PHE A 103 -6.91 13.97 10.91
C PHE A 103 -5.91 14.61 9.94
N ILE A 104 -6.29 14.83 8.67
CA ILE A 104 -5.43 15.53 7.71
C ILE A 104 -5.14 16.96 8.18
N ALA A 105 -6.15 17.71 8.62
CA ALA A 105 -5.97 19.08 9.10
C ALA A 105 -5.01 19.16 10.29
N LYS A 106 -5.06 18.17 11.18
CA LYS A 106 -4.23 18.13 12.39
C LYS A 106 -2.82 17.62 12.14
N GLU A 107 -2.68 16.47 11.49
CA GLU A 107 -1.41 15.75 11.38
C GLU A 107 -0.66 16.06 10.07
N TYR A 108 -1.38 16.50 9.03
CA TYR A 108 -0.84 16.80 7.69
C TYR A 108 -1.41 18.12 7.12
N PRO A 109 -1.30 19.25 7.84
CA PRO A 109 -1.93 20.51 7.43
C PRO A 109 -1.51 20.98 6.03
N TRP A 110 -0.30 20.63 5.60
CA TRP A 110 0.23 20.92 4.27
C TRP A 110 -0.57 20.26 3.13
N PHE A 111 -1.32 19.18 3.41
CA PHE A 111 -2.12 18.45 2.42
C PHE A 111 -3.61 18.82 2.45
N LEU A 112 -4.05 19.57 3.47
CA LEU A 112 -5.48 19.83 3.69
C LEU A 112 -6.16 20.48 2.48
N GLU A 113 -5.52 21.48 1.87
CA GLU A 113 -6.07 22.15 0.68
C GLU A 113 -6.25 21.16 -0.49
N THR A 114 -5.30 20.24 -0.68
CA THR A 114 -5.42 19.22 -1.74
C THR A 114 -6.55 18.24 -1.41
N PHE A 115 -6.64 17.81 -0.15
CA PHE A 115 -7.66 16.88 0.32
C PHE A 115 -9.08 17.45 0.17
N ASP A 116 -9.27 18.72 0.52
CA ASP A 116 -10.54 19.43 0.39
C ASP A 116 -10.92 19.65 -1.08
N ASN A 117 -9.94 19.88 -1.96
CA ASN A 117 -10.17 20.15 -3.38
C ASN A 117 -10.38 18.90 -4.25
N TYR A 118 -10.34 17.68 -3.69
CA TYR A 118 -10.70 16.50 -4.46
C TYR A 118 -12.18 16.55 -4.91
N PRO A 119 -12.49 16.41 -6.21
CA PRO A 119 -13.86 16.48 -6.70
C PRO A 119 -14.74 15.31 -6.24
N HIS A 120 -14.14 14.17 -5.87
CA HIS A 120 -14.88 12.96 -5.51
C HIS A 120 -14.47 12.41 -4.14
N ASN A 121 -15.46 11.94 -3.35
CA ASN A 121 -15.19 11.31 -2.06
C ASN A 121 -14.27 10.10 -2.17
N ILE A 122 -14.36 9.33 -3.27
CA ILE A 122 -13.49 8.18 -3.46
C ILE A 122 -12.01 8.56 -3.52
N GLN A 123 -11.67 9.74 -4.06
CA GLN A 123 -10.28 10.22 -4.09
C GLN A 123 -9.78 10.57 -2.69
N ARG A 124 -10.65 11.11 -1.83
CA ARG A 124 -10.34 11.31 -0.40
C ARG A 124 -10.11 9.98 0.31
N ALA A 125 -10.94 8.96 0.04
CA ALA A 125 -10.78 7.62 0.59
C ALA A 125 -9.46 6.95 0.11
N ASP A 126 -9.12 7.12 -1.17
CA ASP A 126 -7.85 6.64 -1.72
C ASP A 126 -6.65 7.34 -1.12
N ALA A 127 -6.73 8.65 -0.89
CA ALA A 127 -5.67 9.41 -0.24
C ALA A 127 -5.51 9.02 1.23
N ILE A 128 -6.59 9.05 2.02
CA ILE A 128 -6.54 8.85 3.48
C ILE A 128 -5.94 7.49 3.84
N ARG A 129 -6.20 6.44 3.04
CA ARG A 129 -5.59 5.11 3.18
C ARG A 129 -4.07 5.17 3.37
N TYR A 130 -3.37 5.95 2.55
CA TYR A 130 -1.92 6.06 2.66
C TYR A 130 -1.48 6.85 3.88
N PHE A 131 -2.18 7.94 4.22
CA PHE A 131 -1.84 8.75 5.39
C PHE A 131 -2.04 7.96 6.70
N VAL A 132 -3.13 7.21 6.84
CA VAL A 132 -3.40 6.44 8.07
C VAL A 132 -2.42 5.28 8.21
N LEU A 133 -2.07 4.59 7.11
CA LEU A 133 -1.06 3.53 7.12
C LEU A 133 0.34 4.08 7.39
N ALA A 134 0.69 5.26 6.87
CA ALA A 134 1.98 5.89 7.15
C ALA A 134 2.09 6.39 8.59
N HIS A 135 0.99 6.87 9.18
CA HIS A 135 0.97 7.41 10.53
C HIS A 135 0.88 6.32 11.61
N TYR A 136 -0.06 5.38 11.46
CA TYR A 136 -0.38 4.39 12.48
C TYR A 136 0.19 2.99 12.17
N GLY A 137 0.57 2.72 10.92
CA GLY A 137 0.77 1.36 10.43
C GLY A 137 -0.57 0.64 10.28
N GLY A 138 -0.60 -0.66 10.55
CA GLY A 138 -1.81 -1.48 10.53
C GLY A 138 -2.20 -2.00 9.15
N THR A 139 -3.45 -2.44 9.04
CA THR A 139 -4.02 -3.02 7.82
C THR A 139 -5.24 -2.23 7.42
N TYR A 140 -5.25 -1.73 6.18
CA TYR A 140 -6.44 -1.15 5.58
C TYR A 140 -7.20 -2.24 4.81
N ILE A 141 -8.53 -2.27 4.96
CA ILE A 141 -9.42 -3.22 4.28
C ILE A 141 -10.62 -2.42 3.77
N ASP A 142 -11.05 -2.66 2.52
CA ASP A 142 -12.28 -2.02 2.04
C ASP A 142 -13.49 -2.49 2.86
N LEU A 143 -14.51 -1.65 2.96
CA LEU A 143 -15.62 -1.89 3.89
C LEU A 143 -16.49 -3.08 3.46
N ASP A 144 -16.52 -3.38 2.17
CA ASP A 144 -17.24 -4.49 1.54
C ASP A 144 -16.43 -5.79 1.51
N ASP A 145 -15.16 -5.77 1.97
CA ASP A 145 -14.32 -6.95 2.10
C ASP A 145 -14.43 -7.59 3.49
N GLY A 146 -14.87 -8.85 3.52
CA GLY A 146 -15.01 -9.64 4.73
C GLY A 146 -13.76 -10.46 5.07
N CYS A 147 -13.56 -10.72 6.37
CA CYS A 147 -12.47 -11.54 6.87
C CYS A 147 -12.94 -12.97 7.15
N ASN A 148 -12.41 -13.93 6.38
CA ASN A 148 -12.63 -15.36 6.61
C ASN A 148 -11.53 -16.01 7.47
N ARG A 149 -10.40 -15.32 7.64
CA ARG A 149 -9.23 -15.80 8.38
C ARG A 149 -8.54 -14.64 9.07
N ARG A 150 -7.93 -14.93 10.23
CA ARG A 150 -7.09 -13.98 10.96
C ARG A 150 -5.93 -13.45 10.11
N LEU A 151 -5.62 -12.16 10.28
CA LEU A 151 -4.56 -11.43 9.56
C LEU A 151 -3.17 -11.66 10.17
N ASP A 152 -3.06 -12.23 11.37
CA ASP A 152 -1.79 -12.48 12.07
C ASP A 152 -0.71 -13.15 11.19
N PRO A 153 -1.02 -14.13 10.30
CA PRO A 153 -0.05 -14.70 9.37
C PRO A 153 0.64 -13.68 8.45
N LEU A 154 -0.01 -12.54 8.18
CA LEU A 154 0.48 -11.49 7.29
C LEU A 154 1.29 -10.41 8.01
N LEU A 155 1.15 -10.27 9.33
CA LEU A 155 1.81 -9.21 10.08
C LEU A 155 3.34 -9.35 10.14
N SER A 156 3.88 -10.53 9.84
CA SER A 156 5.33 -10.77 9.75
C SER A 156 5.95 -10.30 8.44
N TYR A 157 5.14 -9.87 7.46
CA TYR A 157 5.63 -9.37 6.19
C TYR A 157 5.61 -7.84 6.20
N GLY A 158 6.67 -7.21 5.68
CA GLY A 158 6.74 -5.75 5.58
C GLY A 158 5.65 -5.17 4.67
N ALA A 159 5.13 -4.00 5.05
CA ALA A 159 4.07 -3.29 4.32
C ALA A 159 4.52 -2.81 2.92
N TRP A 160 5.80 -2.48 2.78
CA TRP A 160 6.39 -2.01 1.54
C TRP A 160 7.28 -3.10 0.96
N ARG A 161 6.75 -3.84 -0.02
CA ARG A 161 7.58 -4.71 -0.83
C ARG A 161 8.37 -3.84 -1.79
N ILE A 162 9.65 -3.67 -1.50
CA ILE A 162 10.58 -2.99 -2.39
C ILE A 162 10.67 -3.84 -3.66
N ILE A 163 10.06 -3.39 -4.76
CA ILE A 163 10.32 -3.98 -6.07
C ILE A 163 11.83 -3.90 -6.28
N ARG A 164 12.50 -5.05 -6.24
CA ARG A 164 13.96 -5.14 -6.35
C ARG A 164 14.38 -4.95 -7.81
N THR A 165 14.14 -3.77 -8.36
CA THR A 165 14.68 -3.31 -9.65
C THR A 165 16.16 -2.98 -9.50
N GLY A 166 16.99 -3.96 -9.15
CA GLY A 166 18.46 -3.98 -9.28
C GLY A 166 19.31 -2.83 -8.70
N ARG A 167 18.76 -1.74 -8.14
CA ARG A 167 19.53 -0.51 -7.88
C ARG A 167 19.35 0.15 -6.53
N TYR A 168 18.34 -0.21 -5.74
CA TYR A 168 18.19 0.36 -4.40
C TYR A 168 18.00 -0.74 -3.38
N ARG A 169 19.15 -1.22 -2.88
CA ARG A 169 19.27 -1.99 -1.66
C ARG A 169 19.39 -1.00 -0.51
N THR A 170 18.31 -0.33 -0.13
CA THR A 170 18.29 0.33 1.18
C THR A 170 18.19 -0.78 2.22
N SER A 171 19.28 -0.94 2.97
CA SER A 171 19.41 -1.87 4.10
C SER A 171 18.49 -1.42 5.24
N PRO A 172 18.14 -2.32 6.19
CA PRO A 172 16.94 -2.23 7.01
C PRO A 172 16.85 -1.00 7.91
#